data_AF-A0A4S4GPV2-F1
#
_entry.id   AF-A0A4S4GPV2-F1
#
_cell.length_a   1.000
_cell.length_b   1.000
_cell.length_c   1.000
_cell.angle_alpha   90.00
_cell.angle_beta   90.00
_cell.angle_gamma   90.00
#
_symmetry.space_group_name_H-M   'P 1'
#
loop_
_entity.id
_entity.type
_entity.pdbx_description
1 polymer ?
#
loop_
_entity_poly.entity_id
_entity_poly.type
_entity_poly.pdbx_seq_one_letter_code
_entity_poly.pdbx_strand_id
1 'polypeptide(L)'
;MYKQKFEYFLNAVHYCMWLFERKFGFFIGKIVDFFLAPIPKFLFTKNMKKRYYDNMRKSQPQLDDLFYGKKSGFSIGLAHHNFGAFYSIYPCIFSFVIEGLYIKFNGEMNTFVILVIFAIPVGICYIPAYKAVFSNDKYLQYFKLFEKEDEHWHKKWKRITTAFILGAIASIIFGVYLCFTILDVKVRFPWM
;
A
#
# COMPACT_ATOMS: atom_id res chain seq x y z
N MET A 1 -25.48 6.12 7.86
CA MET A 1 -24.77 5.12 8.70
C MET A 1 -23.72 4.32 7.94
N TYR A 2 -24.03 3.63 6.82
CA TYR A 2 -23.06 2.79 6.08
C TYR A 2 -21.88 3.55 5.45
N LYS A 3 -22.14 4.72 4.86
CA LYS A 3 -21.08 5.58 4.26
C LYS A 3 -20.01 5.98 5.28
N GLN A 4 -20.42 6.37 6.49
CA GLN A 4 -19.50 6.73 7.57
C GLN A 4 -18.69 5.53 8.06
N LYS A 5 -19.29 4.33 8.15
CA LYS A 5 -18.59 3.10 8.53
C LYS A 5 -17.53 2.69 7.48
N PHE A 6 -17.88 2.78 6.20
CA PHE A 6 -16.97 2.49 5.09
C PHE A 6 -15.80 3.48 5.04
N GLU A 7 -16.10 4.78 5.15
CA GLU A 7 -15.10 5.84 5.18
C GLU A 7 -14.15 5.69 6.36
N TYR A 8 -14.68 5.42 7.57
CA TYR A 8 -13.87 5.13 8.75
C TYR A 8 -12.95 3.92 8.53
N PHE A 9 -13.49 2.82 7.99
CA PHE A 9 -12.73 1.60 7.75
C PHE A 9 -11.55 1.82 6.81
N LEU A 10 -11.78 2.42 5.64
CA LEU A 10 -10.73 2.65 4.66
C LEU A 10 -9.66 3.62 5.18
N ASN A 11 -10.07 4.68 5.88
CA ASN A 11 -9.11 5.61 6.46
C ASN A 11 -8.29 4.98 7.60
N ALA A 12 -8.87 4.06 8.38
CA ALA A 12 -8.14 3.35 9.42
C ALA A 12 -7.12 2.36 8.84
N VAL A 13 -7.48 1.65 7.76
CA VAL A 13 -6.56 0.80 6.99
C VAL A 13 -5.41 1.65 6.43
N HIS A 14 -5.73 2.75 5.76
CA HIS A 14 -4.75 3.67 5.18
C HIS A 14 -3.81 4.25 6.26
N TYR A 15 -4.35 4.64 7.42
CA TYR A 15 -3.56 5.10 8.56
C TYR A 15 -2.58 4.04 9.07
N CYS A 16 -3.04 2.79 9.23
CA CYS A 16 -2.18 1.70 9.65
C CYS A 16 -1.09 1.37 8.62
N MET A 17 -1.38 1.48 7.33
CA MET A 17 -0.37 1.39 6.26
C MET A 17 0.66 2.51 6.40
N TRP A 18 0.22 3.76 6.58
CA TRP A 18 1.15 4.88 6.80
C TRP A 18 2.03 4.69 8.04
N LEU A 19 1.49 4.22 9.16
CA LEU A 19 2.28 3.89 10.34
C LEU A 19 3.31 2.78 10.07
N PHE A 20 2.95 1.80 9.24
CA PHE A 20 3.88 0.75 8.82
C PHE A 20 5.00 1.32 7.96
N GLU A 21 4.69 2.10 6.92
CA GLU A 21 5.68 2.75 6.04
C GLU A 21 6.66 3.63 6.82
N ARG A 22 6.16 4.38 7.81
CA ARG A 22 7.01 5.19 8.69
C ARG A 22 7.98 4.34 9.52
N LYS A 23 7.47 3.26 10.14
CA LYS A 23 8.31 2.35 10.94
C LYS A 23 9.33 1.64 10.08
N PHE A 24 8.93 1.21 8.89
CA PHE A 24 9.81 0.56 7.93
C PHE A 24 10.89 1.53 7.43
N GLY A 25 10.53 2.75 7.04
CA GLY A 25 11.48 3.79 6.65
C GLY A 25 12.50 4.10 7.75
N PHE A 26 12.06 4.22 9.00
CA PHE A 26 12.96 4.40 10.14
C PHE A 26 13.90 3.21 10.35
N PHE A 27 13.40 1.98 10.19
CA PHE A 27 14.22 0.77 10.28
C PHE A 27 15.28 0.71 9.16
N ILE A 28 14.90 1.00 7.91
CA ILE A 28 15.83 1.08 6.79
C ILE A 28 16.87 2.20 7.00
N GLY A 29 16.46 3.36 7.52
CA GLY A 29 17.38 4.44 7.87
C GLY A 29 18.48 3.99 8.82
N LYS A 30 18.13 3.22 9.88
CA LYS A 30 19.13 2.65 10.80
C LYS A 30 20.10 1.67 10.13
N ILE A 31 19.60 0.87 9.19
CA ILE A 31 20.45 -0.06 8.43
C ILE A 31 21.44 0.73 7.57
N VAL A 32 20.96 1.75 6.86
CA VAL A 32 21.80 2.63 6.04
C VAL A 32 22.86 3.33 6.89
N ASP A 33 22.47 3.89 8.04
CA ASP A 33 23.39 4.54 8.98
C ASP A 33 24.47 3.56 9.48
N PHE A 34 24.09 2.31 9.78
CA PHE A 34 25.02 1.27 10.19
C PHE A 34 26.08 0.98 9.10
N PHE A 35 25.66 0.84 7.83
CA PHE A 35 26.58 0.60 6.73
C PHE A 35 27.46 1.81 6.38
N LEU A 36 26.95 3.03 6.57
CA LEU A 36 27.67 4.26 6.28
C LEU A 36 28.55 4.75 7.46
N ALA A 37 28.30 4.31 8.69
CA ALA A 37 29.05 4.71 9.88
C ALA A 37 30.59 4.54 9.79
N PRO A 38 31.14 3.53 9.09
CA PRO A 38 32.59 3.41 8.90
C PRO A 38 33.21 4.56 8.08
N ILE A 39 32.47 5.16 7.13
CA ILE A 39 33.01 6.15 6.19
C ILE A 39 33.53 7.38 6.95
N PRO A 40 32.73 8.09 7.78
CA PRO A 40 33.26 9.20 8.56
C PRO A 40 34.35 8.76 9.53
N LYS A 41 34.25 7.55 10.09
CA LYS A 41 35.20 7.04 11.10
C LYS A 41 36.61 6.89 10.52
N PHE A 42 36.73 6.26 9.36
CA PHE A 42 38.00 5.87 8.76
C PHE A 42 38.50 6.82 7.67
N LEU A 43 37.62 7.48 6.91
CA LEU A 43 38.02 8.28 5.74
C LEU A 43 38.11 9.78 6.01
N PHE A 44 37.52 10.29 7.09
CA PHE A 44 37.43 11.75 7.32
C PHE A 44 38.46 12.28 8.32
N THR A 45 39.05 13.43 7.98
CA THR A 45 39.88 14.23 8.91
C THR A 45 39.03 14.86 10.03
N LYS A 46 39.66 15.36 11.10
CA LYS A 46 38.96 15.97 12.24
C LYS A 46 38.01 17.12 11.83
N ASN A 47 38.45 17.98 10.90
CA ASN A 47 37.65 19.09 10.39
C ASN A 47 36.48 18.60 9.53
N MET A 48 36.70 17.56 8.72
CA MET A 48 35.64 16.94 7.91
C MET A 48 34.60 16.24 8.78
N LYS A 49 35.02 15.51 9.83
CA LYS A 49 34.11 14.90 10.81
C LYS A 49 33.20 15.94 11.46
N LYS A 50 33.78 17.04 11.96
CA LYS A 50 33.01 18.13 12.56
C LYS A 50 31.97 18.71 11.58
N ARG A 51 32.40 19.04 10.35
CA ARG A 51 31.50 19.57 9.30
C ARG A 51 30.40 18.57 8.93
N TYR A 52 30.73 17.28 8.82
CA TYR A 52 29.78 16.23 8.48
C TYR A 52 28.67 16.09 9.52
N TYR A 53 29.01 15.95 10.80
CA TYR A 53 28.00 15.83 11.87
C TYR A 53 27.20 17.12 12.09
N ASP A 54 27.85 18.29 11.96
CA ASP A 54 27.13 19.57 12.02
C ASP A 54 26.10 19.70 10.88
N ASN A 55 26.46 19.28 9.66
CA ASN A 55 25.55 19.27 8.53
C ASN A 55 24.43 18.24 8.69
N MET A 56 24.73 17.01 9.13
CA MET A 56 23.71 16.01 9.43
C MET A 56 22.66 16.55 10.40
N ARG A 57 23.11 17.16 11.51
CA ARG A 57 22.19 17.72 12.52
C ARG A 57 21.33 18.86 11.95
N LYS A 58 21.89 19.70 11.08
CA LYS A 58 21.15 20.80 10.43
C LYS A 58 20.14 20.29 9.40
N SER A 59 20.49 19.23 8.66
CA SER A 59 19.64 18.64 7.62
C SER A 59 18.61 17.66 8.18
N GLN A 60 18.78 17.15 9.41
CA GLN A 60 17.88 16.15 9.99
C GLN A 60 16.40 16.56 9.98
N PRO A 61 16.00 17.79 10.37
CA PRO A 61 14.58 18.16 10.34
C PRO A 61 14.00 18.19 8.93
N GLN A 62 14.79 18.59 7.93
CA GLN A 62 14.38 18.61 6.52
C GLN A 62 14.22 17.18 5.98
N LEU A 63 15.12 16.28 6.36
CA LEU A 63 15.02 14.86 6.03
C LEU A 63 13.81 14.22 6.72
N ASP A 64 13.58 14.55 7.99
CA ASP A 64 12.43 14.02 8.73
C ASP A 64 11.10 14.44 8.10
N ASP A 65 10.98 15.70 7.65
CA ASP A 65 9.79 16.15 6.92
C ASP A 65 9.68 15.49 5.53
N LEU A 66 10.79 15.40 4.79
CA LEU A 66 10.85 14.74 3.48
C LEU A 66 10.42 13.28 3.56
N PHE A 67 10.83 12.54 4.59
CA PHE A 67 10.49 11.12 4.73
C PHE A 67 9.16 10.89 5.43
N TYR A 68 8.86 11.65 6.49
CA TYR A 68 7.79 11.32 7.43
C TYR A 68 6.69 12.38 7.50
N GLY A 69 6.79 13.47 6.74
CA GLY A 69 5.77 14.51 6.64
C GLY A 69 4.40 13.92 6.29
N LYS A 70 3.36 14.34 7.03
CA LYS A 70 2.01 13.74 6.93
C LYS A 70 1.27 14.07 5.62
N LYS A 71 1.72 15.09 4.87
CA LYS A 71 1.08 15.56 3.63
C LYS A 71 1.89 15.25 2.37
N SER A 72 3.20 15.41 2.45
CA SER A 72 4.11 15.34 1.30
C SER A 72 5.32 14.45 1.55
N GLY A 73 5.36 13.76 2.70
CA GLY A 73 6.47 12.87 3.04
C GLY A 73 6.47 11.60 2.19
N PHE A 74 7.64 11.01 2.01
CA PHE A 74 7.82 9.76 1.27
C PHE A 74 6.95 8.62 1.81
N SER A 75 6.88 8.46 3.14
CA SER A 75 6.07 7.40 3.78
C SER A 75 4.56 7.56 3.52
N ILE A 76 4.04 8.80 3.41
CA ILE A 76 2.62 8.98 3.09
C ILE A 76 2.35 8.70 1.61
N GLY A 77 3.28 9.08 0.72
CA GLY A 77 3.21 8.73 -0.71
C GLY A 77 3.19 7.21 -0.92
N LEU A 78 4.07 6.46 -0.24
CA LEU A 78 4.07 5.00 -0.28
C LEU A 78 2.77 4.42 0.27
N ALA A 79 2.25 4.96 1.38
CA ALA A 79 0.99 4.50 1.94
C ALA A 79 -0.20 4.72 1.00
N HIS A 80 -0.25 5.87 0.29
CA HIS A 80 -1.24 6.13 -0.75
C HIS A 80 -1.16 5.10 -1.87
N HIS A 81 0.04 4.85 -2.37
CA HIS A 81 0.28 3.89 -3.44
C HIS A 81 -0.12 2.46 -3.02
N ASN A 82 0.37 2.00 -1.87
CA ASN A 82 0.09 0.66 -1.35
C ASN A 82 -1.40 0.47 -1.04
N PHE A 83 -2.05 1.46 -0.42
CA PHE A 83 -3.49 1.43 -0.21
C PHE A 83 -4.25 1.30 -1.53
N GLY A 84 -3.89 2.15 -2.52
CA GLY A 84 -4.49 2.12 -3.84
C GLY A 84 -4.31 0.77 -4.53
N ALA A 85 -3.11 0.22 -4.50
CA ALA A 85 -2.77 -1.08 -5.09
C ALA A 85 -3.56 -2.23 -4.43
N PHE A 86 -3.50 -2.35 -3.10
CA PHE A 86 -4.20 -3.43 -2.39
C PHE A 86 -5.72 -3.34 -2.52
N TYR A 87 -6.29 -2.13 -2.48
CA TYR A 87 -7.72 -1.97 -2.70
C TYR A 87 -8.12 -2.34 -4.14
N SER A 88 -7.32 -1.94 -5.13
CA SER A 88 -7.60 -2.17 -6.56
C SER A 88 -7.49 -3.65 -6.96
N ILE A 89 -6.90 -4.49 -6.14
CA ILE A 89 -6.83 -5.93 -6.38
C ILE A 89 -8.19 -6.62 -6.19
N TYR A 90 -9.02 -6.16 -5.26
CA TYR A 90 -10.31 -6.83 -4.98
C TYR A 90 -11.24 -6.89 -6.21
N PRO A 91 -11.40 -5.81 -7.00
CA PRO A 91 -12.18 -5.84 -8.24
C PRO A 91 -11.62 -6.75 -9.33
N CYS A 92 -10.33 -7.11 -9.31
CA CYS A 92 -9.72 -7.97 -10.34
C CYS A 92 -10.37 -9.35 -10.43
N ILE A 93 -11.07 -9.82 -9.38
CA ILE A 93 -11.87 -11.06 -9.45
C ILE A 93 -12.86 -10.98 -10.61
N PHE A 94 -13.55 -9.85 -10.78
CA PHE A 94 -14.49 -9.65 -11.88
C PHE A 94 -13.77 -9.67 -13.24
N SER A 95 -12.59 -9.06 -13.31
CA SER A 95 -11.76 -9.07 -14.52
C SER A 95 -11.38 -10.49 -14.93
N PHE A 96 -10.94 -11.33 -13.99
CA PHE A 96 -10.61 -12.74 -14.28
C PHE A 96 -11.83 -13.56 -14.72
N VAL A 97 -13.01 -13.31 -14.16
CA VAL A 97 -14.25 -13.97 -14.59
C VAL A 97 -14.61 -13.56 -16.03
N ILE A 98 -14.55 -12.26 -16.34
CA ILE A 98 -14.84 -11.75 -17.68
C ILE A 98 -13.82 -12.29 -18.69
N GLU A 99 -12.53 -12.30 -18.33
CA GLU A 99 -11.46 -12.88 -19.14
C GLU A 99 -11.71 -14.36 -19.45
N GLY A 100 -12.00 -15.18 -18.43
CA GLY A 100 -12.29 -16.60 -18.62
C GLY A 100 -13.49 -16.84 -19.55
N LEU A 101 -14.56 -16.06 -19.38
CA LEU A 101 -15.73 -16.13 -20.27
C LEU A 101 -15.39 -15.71 -21.70
N TYR A 102 -14.64 -14.62 -21.87
CA TYR A 102 -14.24 -14.12 -23.17
C TYR A 102 -13.44 -15.17 -23.94
N ILE A 103 -12.41 -15.75 -23.31
CA ILE A 103 -11.57 -16.80 -23.91
C ILE A 103 -12.43 -18.03 -24.25
N LYS A 104 -13.35 -18.43 -23.38
CA LYS A 104 -14.23 -19.60 -23.62
C LYS A 104 -15.07 -19.45 -24.90
N PHE A 105 -15.58 -18.25 -25.18
CA PHE A 105 -16.46 -18.03 -26.34
C PHE A 105 -15.75 -17.56 -27.60
N ASN A 106 -14.61 -16.85 -27.46
CA ASN A 106 -13.94 -16.19 -28.57
C ASN A 106 -12.55 -16.75 -28.88
N GLY A 107 -12.02 -17.63 -28.02
CA GLY A 107 -10.68 -18.20 -28.15
C GLY A 107 -9.61 -17.20 -27.75
N GLU A 108 -9.00 -16.54 -28.74
CA GLU A 108 -7.86 -15.65 -28.50
C GLU A 108 -8.29 -14.23 -28.13
N MET A 109 -7.49 -13.60 -27.27
CA MET A 109 -7.71 -12.25 -26.78
C MET A 109 -6.45 -11.41 -26.98
N ASN A 110 -6.60 -10.24 -27.60
CA ASN A 110 -5.48 -9.33 -27.76
C ASN A 110 -5.20 -8.55 -26.46
N THR A 111 -4.00 -7.98 -26.36
CA THR A 111 -3.56 -7.23 -25.17
C THR A 111 -4.45 -6.03 -24.85
N PHE A 112 -5.02 -5.38 -25.86
CA PHE A 112 -5.91 -4.22 -25.65
C PHE A 112 -7.19 -4.61 -24.91
N VAL A 113 -7.81 -5.74 -25.28
CA VAL A 113 -9.02 -6.25 -24.63
C VAL A 113 -8.72 -6.65 -23.18
N ILE A 114 -7.56 -7.28 -22.91
CA ILE A 114 -7.11 -7.58 -21.54
C ILE A 114 -7.04 -6.29 -20.71
N LEU A 115 -6.39 -5.25 -21.23
CA LEU A 115 -6.26 -3.97 -20.52
C LEU A 115 -7.63 -3.37 -20.18
N VAL A 116 -8.60 -3.43 -21.10
CA VAL A 116 -9.95 -2.92 -20.87
C VAL A 116 -10.69 -3.73 -19.80
N ILE A 117 -10.60 -5.07 -19.84
CA ILE A 117 -11.21 -5.99 -18.87
C ILE A 117 -10.69 -5.74 -17.44
N PHE A 118 -9.43 -5.35 -17.29
CA PHE A 118 -8.86 -5.00 -15.99
C PHE A 118 -9.13 -3.54 -15.59
N ALA A 119 -8.99 -2.60 -16.53
CA ALA A 119 -9.11 -1.17 -16.22
C ALA A 119 -10.54 -0.77 -15.81
N ILE A 120 -11.58 -1.31 -16.46
CA ILE A 120 -12.97 -0.91 -16.19
C ILE A 120 -13.41 -1.29 -14.76
N PRO A 121 -13.32 -2.57 -14.31
CA PRO A 121 -13.73 -2.94 -12.96
C PRO A 121 -12.92 -2.23 -11.88
N VAL A 122 -11.60 -2.14 -12.06
CA VAL A 122 -10.72 -1.44 -11.13
C VAL A 122 -11.09 0.03 -11.03
N GLY A 123 -11.25 0.72 -12.17
CA GLY A 123 -11.61 2.13 -12.22
C GLY A 123 -12.94 2.43 -11.54
N ILE A 124 -13.99 1.68 -11.87
CA ILE A 124 -15.34 1.88 -11.30
C ILE A 124 -15.33 1.64 -9.79
N CYS A 125 -14.72 0.54 -9.34
CA CYS A 125 -14.71 0.18 -7.92
C CYS A 125 -13.77 1.05 -7.08
N TYR A 126 -12.78 1.72 -7.69
CA TYR A 126 -11.87 2.63 -6.99
C TYR A 126 -12.48 4.00 -6.69
N ILE A 127 -13.45 4.48 -7.50
CA ILE A 127 -14.14 5.76 -7.28
C ILE A 127 -14.64 5.95 -5.83
N PRO A 128 -15.38 4.99 -5.21
CA PRO A 128 -15.84 5.15 -3.83
C PRO A 128 -14.70 5.20 -2.82
N ALA A 129 -13.63 4.41 -3.01
CA ALA A 129 -12.45 4.45 -2.13
C ALA A 129 -11.73 5.80 -2.22
N TYR A 130 -11.55 6.30 -3.44
CA TYR A 130 -10.96 7.62 -3.66
C TYR A 130 -11.75 8.73 -2.96
N LYS A 131 -13.08 8.73 -3.11
CA LYS A 131 -13.97 9.69 -2.45
C LYS A 131 -13.97 9.57 -0.91
N ALA A 132 -13.71 8.38 -0.38
CA ALA A 132 -13.68 8.13 1.06
C ALA A 132 -12.34 8.56 1.70
N VAL A 133 -11.22 8.35 1.02
CA VAL A 133 -9.89 8.54 1.61
C VAL A 133 -9.22 9.83 1.13
N PHE A 134 -9.20 10.08 -0.17
CA PHE A 134 -8.34 11.10 -0.78
C PHE A 134 -9.05 12.41 -1.12
N SER A 135 -10.36 12.38 -1.36
CA SER A 135 -11.10 13.59 -1.67
C SER A 135 -11.01 14.61 -0.52
N ASN A 136 -10.59 15.83 -0.83
CA ASN A 136 -10.43 16.94 0.11
C ASN A 136 -9.54 16.60 1.33
N ASP A 137 -8.51 15.77 1.12
CA ASP A 137 -7.58 15.35 2.17
C ASP A 137 -8.26 14.76 3.43
N LYS A 138 -9.40 14.09 3.25
CA LYS A 138 -10.17 13.48 4.34
C LYS A 138 -9.33 12.59 5.26
N TYR A 139 -8.38 11.84 4.70
CA TYR A 139 -7.49 11.00 5.49
C TYR A 139 -6.77 11.78 6.59
N LEU A 140 -6.41 13.06 6.38
CA LEU A 140 -5.77 13.87 7.42
C LEU A 140 -6.69 14.14 8.61
N GLN A 141 -8.00 14.29 8.38
CA GLN A 141 -8.97 14.48 9.45
C GLN A 141 -9.08 13.20 10.30
N TYR A 142 -9.14 12.06 9.64
CA TYR A 142 -9.15 10.75 10.29
C TYR A 142 -7.84 10.42 11.00
N PHE A 143 -6.69 10.79 10.43
CA PHE A 143 -5.39 10.58 11.08
C PHE A 143 -5.32 11.31 12.42
N LYS A 144 -5.81 12.56 12.48
CA LYS A 144 -5.90 13.32 13.75
C LYS A 144 -6.82 12.66 14.78
N LEU A 145 -7.87 11.96 14.33
CA LEU A 145 -8.75 11.18 15.20
C LEU A 145 -8.00 9.95 15.73
N PHE A 146 -7.40 9.17 14.84
CA PHE A 146 -6.76 7.90 15.16
C PHE A 146 -5.46 8.05 15.96
N GLU A 147 -4.78 9.19 15.87
CA GLU A 147 -3.62 9.49 16.72
C GLU A 147 -3.96 9.61 18.20
N LYS A 148 -5.23 9.86 18.54
CA LYS A 148 -5.71 9.98 19.92
C LYS A 148 -6.25 8.66 20.48
N GLU A 149 -6.39 7.66 19.63
CA GLU A 149 -6.90 6.35 20.03
C GLU A 149 -5.88 5.59 20.88
N ASP A 150 -6.35 4.58 21.60
CA ASP A 150 -5.52 3.82 22.51
C ASP A 150 -4.71 2.70 21.81
N GLU A 151 -3.82 2.06 22.56
CA GLU A 151 -2.99 0.97 22.03
C GLU A 151 -3.85 -0.23 21.58
N HIS A 152 -4.98 -0.47 22.25
CA HIS A 152 -5.90 -1.54 21.89
C HIS A 152 -6.47 -1.32 20.48
N TRP A 153 -6.93 -0.11 20.19
CA TRP A 153 -7.40 0.29 18.87
C TRP A 153 -6.32 0.09 17.81
N HIS A 154 -5.09 0.55 18.07
CA HIS A 154 -3.99 0.40 17.12
C HIS A 154 -3.64 -1.07 16.85
N LYS A 155 -3.60 -1.93 17.88
CA LYS A 155 -3.35 -3.37 17.73
C LYS A 155 -4.46 -4.04 16.91
N LYS A 156 -5.72 -3.68 17.17
CA LYS A 156 -6.88 -4.18 16.42
C LYS A 156 -6.79 -3.80 14.95
N TRP A 157 -6.61 -2.52 14.63
CA TRP A 157 -6.59 -2.05 13.25
C TRP A 157 -5.34 -2.48 12.48
N LYS A 158 -4.20 -2.69 13.15
CA LYS A 158 -3.06 -3.37 12.54
C LYS A 158 -3.44 -4.77 12.03
N ARG A 159 -4.12 -5.58 12.85
CA ARG A 159 -4.56 -6.93 12.47
C ARG A 159 -5.56 -6.89 11.31
N ILE A 160 -6.53 -5.96 11.35
CA ILE A 160 -7.51 -5.77 10.28
C ILE A 160 -6.81 -5.36 8.97
N THR A 161 -5.85 -4.46 9.04
CA THR A 161 -5.06 -4.02 7.86
C THR A 161 -4.24 -5.16 7.27
N THR A 162 -3.64 -6.00 8.12
CA THR A 162 -2.97 -7.23 7.65
C THR A 162 -3.96 -8.17 6.97
N ALA A 163 -5.14 -8.40 7.55
CA ALA A 163 -6.17 -9.22 6.94
C ALA A 163 -6.69 -8.64 5.61
N PHE A 164 -6.78 -7.30 5.49
CA PHE A 164 -7.10 -6.61 4.26
C PHE A 164 -6.05 -6.88 3.16
N ILE A 165 -4.76 -6.74 3.49
CA ILE A 165 -3.66 -7.04 2.56
C ILE A 165 -3.69 -8.51 2.12
N LEU A 166 -3.83 -9.44 3.07
CA LEU A 166 -3.91 -10.87 2.76
C LEU A 166 -5.16 -11.22 1.95
N GLY A 167 -6.28 -10.54 2.22
CA GLY A 167 -7.53 -10.69 1.46
C GLY A 167 -7.40 -10.24 0.01
N ALA A 168 -6.65 -9.17 -0.25
CA ALA A 168 -6.30 -8.76 -1.61
C ALA A 168 -5.48 -9.85 -2.33
N ILE A 169 -4.43 -10.37 -1.70
CA ILE A 169 -3.61 -11.46 -2.28
C ILE A 169 -4.47 -12.70 -2.56
N ALA A 170 -5.32 -13.10 -1.61
CA ALA A 170 -6.24 -14.22 -1.77
C ALA A 170 -7.24 -13.99 -2.91
N SER A 171 -7.67 -12.74 -3.13
CA SER A 171 -8.58 -12.36 -4.23
C SER A 171 -7.94 -12.59 -5.61
N ILE A 172 -6.64 -12.34 -5.77
CA ILE A 172 -5.92 -12.67 -7.02
C ILE A 172 -5.92 -14.17 -7.25
N ILE A 173 -5.50 -14.94 -6.25
CA ILE A 173 -5.40 -16.40 -6.35
C ILE A 173 -6.77 -16.99 -6.70
N PHE A 174 -7.81 -16.52 -6.03
CA PHE A 174 -9.18 -16.95 -6.27
C PHE A 174 -9.68 -16.54 -7.66
N GLY A 175 -9.40 -15.32 -8.11
CA GLY A 175 -9.75 -14.86 -9.45
C GLY A 175 -9.10 -15.72 -10.56
N VAL A 176 -7.80 -15.99 -10.44
CA VAL A 176 -7.08 -16.89 -11.38
C VAL A 176 -7.69 -18.29 -11.37
N TYR A 177 -8.00 -18.83 -10.19
CA TYR A 177 -8.67 -20.13 -10.07
C TYR A 177 -10.04 -20.15 -10.76
N LEU A 178 -10.85 -19.10 -10.60
CA LEU A 178 -12.13 -18.98 -11.29
C LEU A 178 -11.96 -18.94 -12.81
N CYS A 179 -10.98 -18.17 -13.30
CA CYS A 179 -10.68 -18.10 -14.74
C CYS A 179 -10.38 -19.50 -15.31
N PHE A 180 -9.45 -20.25 -14.70
CA PHE A 180 -9.15 -21.61 -15.14
C PHE A 180 -10.33 -22.57 -15.03
N THR A 181 -11.15 -22.42 -13.99
CA THR A 181 -12.38 -23.21 -13.83
C THR A 181 -13.37 -22.96 -14.96
N ILE A 182 -13.55 -21.70 -15.37
CA ILE A 182 -14.41 -21.33 -16.51
C ILE A 182 -13.91 -21.96 -17.81
N LEU A 183 -12.58 -22.03 -17.98
CA LEU A 183 -11.91 -22.62 -19.13
C LEU A 183 -11.87 -24.15 -19.10
N ASP A 184 -12.51 -24.79 -18.11
CA ASP A 184 -12.51 -26.25 -17.91
C ASP A 184 -11.08 -26.83 -17.80
N VAL A 185 -10.10 -26.00 -17.41
CA VAL A 185 -8.71 -26.41 -17.15
C VAL A 185 -8.63 -27.00 -15.74
N LYS A 186 -8.23 -28.27 -15.63
CA LYS A 186 -8.01 -28.92 -14.33
C LYS A 186 -6.83 -28.27 -13.60
N VAL A 187 -7.12 -27.36 -12.67
CA VAL A 187 -6.12 -26.83 -11.74
C VAL A 187 -5.74 -27.93 -10.75
N ARG A 188 -4.62 -28.61 -10.99
CA ARG A 188 -3.99 -29.48 -9.98
C ARG A 188 -3.03 -28.64 -9.15
N PHE A 189 -3.39 -28.40 -7.89
CA PHE A 189 -2.42 -27.84 -6.95
C PHE A 189 -1.43 -28.96 -6.56
N PRO A 190 -0.10 -28.72 -6.57
CA PRO A 190 0.90 -29.76 -6.30
C PRO A 190 0.83 -30.38 -4.89
N TRP A 191 -0.01 -29.82 -4.02
CA TRP A 191 -0.14 -30.15 -2.60
C TRP A 191 -1.57 -30.58 -2.20
N MET A 192 -2.44 -30.86 -3.18
CA MET A 192 -3.74 -31.54 -2.99
C MET A 192 -3.79 -32.79 -3.86
#